data_AF-A0A2V6SHL7-F1
#
_entry.id   AF-A0A2V6SHL7-F1
#
_cell.length_a   1.000
_cell.length_b   1.000
_cell.length_c   1.000
_cell.angle_alpha   90.00
_cell.angle_beta   90.00
_cell.angle_gamma   90.00
#
_symmetry.space_group_name_H-M   'P 1'
#
loop_
_entity.id
_entity.type
_entity.pdbx_description
1 polymer ?
#
loop_
_entity_poly.entity_id
_entity_poly.type
_entity_poly.pdbx_seq_one_letter_code
_entity_poly.pdbx_strand_id
1 'polypeptide(L)'
;MNRTRYVRTLLGVFVGVLVLLLTSGGNRAMAHKEKHTPDQLKAFEDVFMDQVKIGDLLFHGDGATEKKLGVTLSKTGMACAMCHPFGSDNHPYEFPKFQEQINKFATLRDMINWCIEKPNEGVKIDPDGDAMKALETYIYWSNKGSKLDPGRH
;
A
#
# COMPACT_ATOMS: atom_id res chain seq x y z
N MET A 1 51.01 -27.43 28.42
CA MET A 1 49.76 -27.81 27.75
C MET A 1 48.78 -26.65 27.42
N ASN A 2 49.15 -25.36 27.53
CA ASN A 2 48.20 -24.25 27.32
C ASN A 2 48.33 -23.47 26.00
N ARG A 3 49.48 -23.50 25.32
CA ARG A 3 49.74 -22.63 24.15
C ARG A 3 48.84 -22.95 22.95
N THR A 4 48.54 -24.22 22.71
CA THR A 4 47.70 -24.67 21.59
C THR A 4 46.21 -24.34 21.78
N ARG A 5 45.72 -24.26 23.03
CA ARG A 5 44.37 -23.80 23.34
C ARG A 5 44.23 -22.29 23.09
N TYR A 6 45.18 -21.49 23.55
CA TYR A 6 45.18 -20.04 23.31
C TYR A 6 45.24 -19.68 21.82
N VAL A 7 46.07 -20.37 21.03
CA VAL A 7 46.15 -20.12 19.58
C VAL A 7 44.83 -20.47 18.87
N ARG A 8 44.17 -21.58 19.25
CA ARG A 8 42.86 -21.96 18.69
C ARG A 8 41.75 -20.99 19.09
N THR A 9 41.75 -20.50 20.32
CA THR A 9 40.80 -19.48 20.79
C THR A 9 41.00 -18.15 20.06
N LEU A 10 42.24 -17.70 19.89
CA LEU A 10 42.55 -16.46 19.16
C LEU A 10 42.19 -16.57 17.67
N LEU A 11 42.42 -17.72 17.03
CA LEU A 11 42.02 -17.95 15.65
C LEU A 11 40.49 -17.96 15.50
N GLY A 12 39.77 -18.58 16.44
CA GLY A 12 38.30 -18.60 16.45
C GLY A 12 37.68 -17.20 16.65
N VAL A 13 38.26 -16.39 17.53
CA VAL A 13 37.83 -14.99 17.73
C VAL A 13 38.11 -14.16 16.48
N PHE A 14 39.27 -14.32 15.85
CA PHE A 14 39.61 -13.59 14.63
C PHE A 14 38.67 -13.93 13.46
N VAL A 15 38.40 -15.22 13.24
CA VAL A 15 37.44 -15.67 12.22
C VAL A 15 36.03 -15.18 12.53
N GLY A 16 35.62 -15.21 13.81
CA GLY A 16 34.32 -14.68 14.24
C GLY A 16 34.17 -13.18 13.96
N VAL A 17 35.19 -12.37 14.27
CA VAL A 17 35.21 -10.93 13.98
C VAL A 17 35.23 -10.66 12.47
N LEU A 18 35.98 -11.45 11.69
CA LEU A 18 36.03 -11.31 10.24
C LEU A 18 34.68 -11.61 9.58
N VAL A 19 33.98 -12.65 10.04
CA VAL A 19 32.62 -12.99 9.57
C VAL A 19 31.63 -11.90 9.95
N LEU A 20 31.73 -11.33 11.14
CA LEU A 20 30.91 -10.20 11.59
C LEU A 20 31.15 -8.93 10.75
N LEU A 21 32.41 -8.65 10.38
CA LEU A 21 32.77 -7.52 9.52
C LEU A 21 32.31 -7.73 8.07
N LEU A 22 32.42 -8.96 7.54
CA LEU A 22 31.98 -9.31 6.19
C LEU A 22 30.45 -9.34 6.05
N THR A 23 29.71 -9.69 7.10
CA THR A 23 28.23 -9.72 7.11
C THR A 23 27.59 -8.39 7.51
N SER A 24 28.35 -7.45 8.08
CA SER A 24 27.83 -6.12 8.46
C SER A 24 27.87 -5.09 7.34
N GLY A 25 28.58 -5.35 6.23
CA GLY A 25 28.68 -4.47 5.07
C GLY A 25 27.59 -4.62 3.99
N GLY A 26 26.67 -5.59 4.14
CA GLY A 26 25.56 -5.79 3.20
C GLY A 26 24.34 -4.98 3.63
N ASN A 27 23.88 -4.06 2.77
CA ASN A 27 22.61 -3.31 2.79
C ASN A 27 21.69 -3.63 3.98
N ARG A 28 22.01 -3.05 5.14
CA ARG A 28 21.03 -3.00 6.23
C ARG A 28 19.94 -2.05 5.77
N ALA A 29 18.70 -2.53 5.75
CA ALA A 29 17.54 -1.66 5.54
C ALA A 29 17.48 -0.68 6.71
N MET A 30 18.07 0.51 6.51
CA MET A 30 18.04 1.60 7.48
C MET A 30 16.80 2.44 7.18
N ALA A 31 16.00 2.76 8.21
CA ALA A 31 14.95 3.77 8.07
C ALA A 31 15.61 5.14 7.85
N HIS A 32 15.78 5.55 6.59
CA HIS A 32 16.39 6.83 6.24
C HIS A 32 15.44 7.99 6.58
N LYS A 33 15.98 9.08 7.16
CA LYS A 33 15.24 10.31 7.49
C LYS A 33 15.56 11.45 6.51
N GLU A 34 16.43 11.20 5.54
CA GLU A 34 16.88 12.23 4.60
C GLU A 34 15.74 12.67 3.69
N LYS A 35 15.73 13.95 3.35
CA LYS A 35 14.76 14.49 2.39
C LYS A 35 15.12 13.98 1.00
N HIS A 36 14.10 13.72 0.19
CA HIS A 36 14.29 13.43 -1.22
C HIS A 36 14.96 14.60 -1.94
N THR A 37 15.85 14.27 -2.88
CA THR A 37 16.35 15.24 -3.87
C THR A 37 15.22 15.68 -4.81
N PRO A 38 15.35 16.80 -5.54
CA PRO A 38 14.35 17.21 -6.51
C PRO A 38 14.01 16.13 -7.55
N ASP A 39 15.02 15.42 -8.06
CA ASP A 39 14.81 14.34 -9.04
C ASP A 39 14.07 13.14 -8.45
N GLN A 40 14.37 12.79 -7.19
CA GLN A 40 13.66 11.73 -6.47
C GLN A 40 12.20 12.12 -6.20
N LEU A 41 11.96 13.38 -5.83
CA LEU A 41 10.60 13.88 -5.61
C LEU A 41 9.80 13.86 -6.91
N LYS A 42 10.42 14.26 -8.03
CA LYS A 42 9.79 14.17 -9.35
C LYS A 42 9.42 12.72 -9.70
N ALA A 43 10.32 11.77 -9.50
CA ALA A 43 10.04 10.37 -9.76
C ALA A 43 8.89 9.84 -8.88
N PHE A 44 8.83 10.26 -7.61
CA PHE A 44 7.72 9.95 -6.71
C PHE A 44 6.39 10.50 -7.24
N GLU A 45 6.37 11.79 -7.63
CA GLU A 45 5.17 12.44 -8.16
C GLU A 45 4.68 11.80 -9.45
N ASP A 46 5.59 11.51 -10.39
CA ASP A 46 5.25 10.92 -11.68
C ASP A 46 4.59 9.53 -11.48
N VAL A 47 5.21 8.66 -10.68
CA VAL A 47 4.67 7.32 -10.38
C VAL A 47 3.35 7.40 -9.61
N PHE A 48 3.28 8.30 -8.62
CA PHE A 48 2.05 8.49 -7.83
C PHE A 48 0.90 8.96 -8.72
N MET A 49 1.11 9.96 -9.57
CA MET A 49 0.08 10.49 -10.45
C MET A 49 -0.34 9.49 -11.54
N ASP A 50 0.54 8.59 -11.97
CA ASP A 50 0.14 7.49 -12.84
C ASP A 50 -0.82 6.51 -12.15
N GLN A 51 -0.60 6.21 -10.88
CA GLN A 51 -1.55 5.42 -10.09
C GLN A 51 -2.87 6.16 -9.86
N VAL A 52 -2.83 7.48 -9.64
CA VAL A 52 -4.04 8.31 -9.54
C VAL A 52 -4.88 8.21 -10.81
N LYS A 53 -4.27 8.32 -12.00
CA LYS A 53 -5.00 8.21 -13.29
C LYS A 53 -5.64 6.84 -13.47
N ILE A 54 -4.92 5.76 -13.15
CA ILE A 54 -5.46 4.40 -13.24
C ILE A 54 -6.61 4.22 -12.25
N GLY A 55 -6.42 4.70 -11.01
CA GLY A 55 -7.44 4.64 -9.97
C GLY A 55 -8.69 5.42 -10.33
N ASP A 56 -8.55 6.61 -10.91
CA ASP A 56 -9.65 7.44 -11.40
C ASP A 56 -10.49 6.71 -12.45
N LEU A 57 -9.83 6.10 -13.45
CA LEU A 57 -10.49 5.30 -14.48
C LEU A 57 -11.27 4.12 -13.89
N LEU A 58 -10.65 3.34 -12.99
CA LEU A 58 -11.32 2.23 -12.31
C LEU A 58 -12.49 2.71 -11.44
N PHE A 59 -12.30 3.81 -10.71
CA PHE A 59 -13.30 4.37 -9.80
C PHE A 59 -14.55 4.86 -10.54
N HIS A 60 -14.37 5.30 -11.79
CA HIS A 60 -15.45 5.71 -12.70
C HIS A 60 -15.97 4.58 -13.61
N GLY A 61 -15.51 3.33 -13.41
CA GLY A 61 -16.03 2.15 -14.11
C GLY A 61 -15.52 1.98 -15.54
N ASP A 62 -14.29 2.42 -15.83
CA ASP A 62 -13.67 2.20 -17.14
C ASP A 62 -13.38 0.71 -17.40
N GLY A 63 -14.25 0.07 -18.19
CA GLY A 63 -14.14 -1.35 -18.51
C GLY A 63 -12.88 -1.73 -19.30
N ALA A 64 -12.26 -0.79 -20.03
CA ALA A 64 -11.01 -1.05 -20.74
C ALA A 64 -9.84 -1.25 -19.76
N THR A 65 -9.77 -0.42 -18.72
CA THR A 65 -8.78 -0.54 -17.64
C THR A 65 -9.03 -1.78 -16.79
N GLU A 66 -10.28 -2.10 -16.46
CA GLU A 66 -10.63 -3.36 -15.77
C GLU A 66 -10.14 -4.58 -16.55
N LYS A 67 -10.44 -4.63 -17.86
CA LYS A 67 -9.99 -5.71 -18.75
C LYS A 67 -8.47 -5.81 -18.83
N LYS A 68 -7.76 -4.66 -18.90
CA LYS A 68 -6.30 -4.61 -18.94
C LYS A 68 -5.68 -5.18 -17.65
N LEU A 69 -6.30 -4.92 -16.51
CA LEU A 69 -5.82 -5.36 -15.20
C LEU A 69 -6.37 -6.74 -14.77
N GLY A 70 -7.27 -7.32 -15.57
CA GLY A 70 -7.84 -8.64 -15.29
C GLY A 70 -8.75 -8.67 -14.06
N VAL A 71 -9.43 -7.55 -13.77
CA VAL A 71 -10.37 -7.44 -12.64
C VAL A 71 -11.81 -7.31 -13.13
N THR A 72 -12.77 -7.53 -12.23
CA THR A 72 -14.19 -7.30 -12.48
C THR A 72 -14.75 -6.54 -11.28
N LEU A 73 -14.80 -5.21 -11.38
CA LEU A 73 -15.21 -4.36 -10.26
C LEU A 73 -16.72 -4.23 -10.15
N SER A 74 -17.45 -4.48 -11.25
CA SER A 74 -18.90 -4.40 -11.28
C SER A 74 -19.52 -5.40 -12.24
N LYS A 75 -20.58 -6.07 -11.78
CA LYS A 75 -21.51 -6.85 -12.62
C LYS A 75 -22.86 -6.18 -12.77
N THR A 76 -23.14 -5.17 -11.94
CA THR A 76 -24.39 -4.40 -11.96
C THR A 76 -24.32 -3.19 -12.92
N GLY A 77 -23.11 -2.82 -13.36
CA GLY A 77 -22.87 -1.60 -14.15
C GLY A 77 -22.73 -0.34 -13.29
N MET A 78 -22.86 -0.45 -11.96
CA MET A 78 -22.57 0.65 -11.04
C MET A 78 -21.07 0.84 -10.89
N ALA A 79 -20.64 2.11 -10.86
CA ALA A 79 -19.26 2.51 -10.56
C ALA A 79 -19.18 3.14 -9.17
N CYS A 80 -17.98 3.14 -8.56
CA CYS A 80 -17.76 3.72 -7.24
C CYS A 80 -18.19 5.19 -7.18
N ALA A 81 -17.90 5.95 -8.25
CA ALA A 81 -18.26 7.36 -8.38
C ALA A 81 -19.77 7.66 -8.36
N MET A 82 -20.63 6.65 -8.57
CA MET A 82 -22.09 6.85 -8.48
C MET A 82 -22.56 7.01 -7.03
N CYS A 83 -21.88 6.38 -6.08
CA CYS A 83 -22.15 6.54 -4.65
C CYS A 83 -21.21 7.56 -3.99
N HIS A 84 -20.00 7.70 -4.52
CA HIS A 84 -18.95 8.57 -3.99
C HIS A 84 -18.44 9.56 -5.05
N PRO A 85 -19.23 10.58 -5.44
CA PRO A 85 -18.83 11.54 -6.46
C PRO A 85 -17.47 12.19 -6.13
N PHE A 86 -16.50 12.08 -7.05
CA PHE A 86 -15.14 12.59 -6.86
C PHE A 86 -14.43 12.06 -5.58
N GLY A 87 -14.78 10.84 -5.13
CA GLY A 87 -14.20 10.23 -3.93
C GLY A 87 -14.72 10.83 -2.61
N SER A 88 -15.86 11.54 -2.66
CA SER A 88 -16.52 12.10 -1.47
C SER A 88 -16.96 11.01 -0.50
N ASP A 89 -16.94 11.33 0.79
CA ASP A 89 -17.42 10.47 1.88
C ASP A 89 -16.73 9.09 1.97
N ASN A 90 -15.51 8.95 1.44
CA ASN A 90 -14.71 7.73 1.61
C ASN A 90 -13.91 7.72 2.92
N HIS A 91 -13.63 8.92 3.48
CA HIS A 91 -12.91 9.11 4.75
C HIS A 91 -11.63 8.25 4.92
N PRO A 92 -10.69 8.22 3.95
CA PRO A 92 -9.62 7.22 3.92
C PRO A 92 -8.60 7.36 5.05
N TYR A 93 -8.47 8.55 5.64
CA TYR A 93 -7.54 8.80 6.76
C TYR A 93 -8.04 8.24 8.10
N GLU A 94 -9.33 7.93 8.20
CA GLU A 94 -9.91 7.37 9.42
C GLU A 94 -9.78 5.85 9.50
N PHE A 95 -9.34 5.21 8.42
CA PHE A 95 -8.98 3.79 8.44
C PHE A 95 -7.57 3.61 9.02
N PRO A 96 -7.32 2.51 9.76
CA PRO A 96 -8.25 1.42 10.03
C PRO A 96 -9.23 1.75 11.17
N LYS A 97 -10.48 1.26 11.05
CA LYS A 97 -11.56 1.54 12.02
C LYS A 97 -12.52 0.37 12.18
N PHE A 98 -13.33 0.41 13.24
CA PHE A 98 -14.52 -0.43 13.30
C PHE A 98 -15.56 0.11 12.31
N GLN A 99 -16.02 -0.74 11.40
CA GLN A 99 -17.02 -0.40 10.40
C GLN A 99 -18.34 -1.08 10.76
N GLU A 100 -19.34 -0.29 11.15
CA GLU A 100 -20.64 -0.75 11.62
C GLU A 100 -21.38 -1.57 10.56
N GLN A 101 -21.29 -1.14 9.29
CA GLN A 101 -21.94 -1.76 8.13
C GLN A 101 -21.55 -3.24 7.95
N ILE A 102 -20.37 -3.63 8.43
CA ILE A 102 -19.88 -5.02 8.38
C ILE A 102 -19.64 -5.62 9.75
N ASN A 103 -19.91 -4.87 10.82
CA ASN A 103 -19.70 -5.23 12.22
C ASN A 103 -18.29 -5.78 12.51
N LYS A 104 -17.26 -5.18 11.92
CA LYS A 104 -15.86 -5.64 11.98
C LYS A 104 -14.87 -4.50 11.95
N PHE A 105 -13.67 -4.75 12.48
CA PHE A 105 -12.51 -3.90 12.23
C PHE A 105 -12.06 -4.06 10.77
N ALA A 106 -11.85 -2.94 10.08
CA ALA A 106 -11.62 -2.86 8.66
C ALA A 106 -10.49 -1.88 8.33
N THR A 107 -9.73 -2.22 7.29
CA THR A 107 -8.86 -1.30 6.55
C THR A 107 -9.62 -0.65 5.40
N LEU A 108 -9.02 0.36 4.76
CA LEU A 108 -9.59 0.95 3.55
C LEU A 108 -9.75 -0.10 2.43
N ARG A 109 -8.76 -0.98 2.26
CA ARG A 109 -8.80 -2.07 1.25
C ARG A 109 -9.90 -3.09 1.52
N ASP A 110 -10.19 -3.38 2.80
CA ASP A 110 -11.34 -4.22 3.15
C ASP A 110 -12.64 -3.58 2.68
N MET A 111 -12.77 -2.26 2.85
CA MET A 111 -13.95 -1.53 2.40
C MET A 111 -14.04 -1.38 0.89
N ILE A 112 -12.93 -1.19 0.18
CA ILE A 112 -12.90 -1.21 -1.28
C ILE A 112 -13.44 -2.56 -1.79
N ASN A 113 -12.93 -3.67 -1.25
CA ASN A 113 -13.41 -5.00 -1.62
C ASN A 113 -14.87 -5.23 -1.22
N TRP A 114 -15.30 -4.74 -0.07
CA TRP A 114 -16.70 -4.82 0.32
C TRP A 114 -17.62 -4.05 -0.66
N CYS A 115 -17.22 -2.86 -1.10
CA CYS A 115 -17.95 -2.09 -2.12
C CYS A 115 -18.04 -2.83 -3.46
N ILE A 116 -16.95 -3.49 -3.87
CA ILE A 116 -16.92 -4.33 -5.07
C ILE A 116 -17.88 -5.51 -4.91
N GLU A 117 -17.82 -6.25 -3.81
CA GLU A 117 -18.57 -7.49 -3.63
C GLU A 117 -20.05 -7.28 -3.31
N LYS A 118 -20.40 -6.20 -2.60
CA LYS A 118 -21.76 -6.01 -2.05
C LYS A 118 -22.61 -5.09 -2.93
N PRO A 119 -22.35 -3.78 -3.05
CA PRO A 119 -23.04 -2.94 -4.02
C PRO A 119 -22.87 -3.38 -5.48
N ASN A 120 -21.63 -3.64 -5.91
CA ASN A 120 -21.35 -3.80 -7.35
C ASN A 120 -21.42 -5.25 -7.84
N GLU A 121 -21.58 -6.21 -6.93
CA GLU A 121 -21.60 -7.67 -7.21
C GLU A 121 -20.39 -8.16 -8.04
N GLY A 122 -19.28 -7.43 -7.98
CA GLY A 122 -18.02 -7.74 -8.64
C GLY A 122 -17.32 -8.94 -8.02
N VAL A 123 -16.04 -9.09 -8.37
CA VAL A 123 -15.18 -10.14 -7.83
C VAL A 123 -14.12 -9.47 -6.95
N LYS A 124 -13.99 -9.96 -5.70
CA LYS A 124 -12.94 -9.53 -4.78
C LYS A 124 -11.59 -9.50 -5.49
N ILE A 125 -10.89 -8.38 -5.38
CA ILE A 125 -9.56 -8.19 -5.96
C ILE A 125 -8.47 -8.45 -4.91
N ASP A 126 -7.27 -8.81 -5.39
CA ASP A 126 -6.10 -9.01 -4.54
C ASP A 126 -5.77 -7.71 -3.79
N PRO A 127 -5.74 -7.72 -2.43
CA PRO A 127 -5.35 -6.55 -1.65
C PRO A 127 -3.97 -5.99 -2.01
N ASP A 128 -3.05 -6.81 -2.53
CA ASP A 128 -1.72 -6.39 -2.95
C ASP A 128 -1.58 -6.19 -4.47
N GLY A 129 -2.67 -6.39 -5.22
CA GLY A 129 -2.71 -6.23 -6.67
C GLY A 129 -2.70 -4.77 -7.14
N ASP A 130 -2.37 -4.58 -8.41
CA ASP A 130 -2.22 -3.25 -9.02
C ASP A 130 -3.53 -2.44 -9.00
N ALA A 131 -4.66 -3.08 -9.26
CA ALA A 131 -5.97 -2.41 -9.21
C ALA A 131 -6.30 -1.88 -7.81
N MET A 132 -6.00 -2.64 -6.75
CA MET A 132 -6.23 -2.20 -5.38
C MET A 132 -5.36 -1.00 -5.02
N LYS A 133 -4.06 -1.05 -5.36
CA LYS A 133 -3.13 0.06 -5.12
C LYS A 133 -3.56 1.33 -5.86
N ALA A 134 -4.00 1.20 -7.12
CA ALA A 134 -4.47 2.33 -7.91
C ALA A 134 -5.74 2.96 -7.31
N LEU A 135 -6.75 2.14 -6.97
CA LEU A 135 -7.99 2.61 -6.33
C LEU A 135 -7.70 3.30 -4.99
N GLU A 136 -6.91 2.69 -4.12
CA GLU A 136 -6.51 3.27 -2.84
C GLU A 136 -5.77 4.61 -3.03
N THR A 137 -4.87 4.67 -4.01
CA THR A 137 -4.11 5.89 -4.33
C THR A 137 -5.04 7.02 -4.77
N TYR A 138 -5.99 6.74 -5.66
CA TYR A 138 -6.97 7.72 -6.11
C TYR A 138 -7.86 8.22 -4.96
N ILE A 139 -8.31 7.33 -4.08
CA ILE A 139 -9.14 7.71 -2.93
C ILE A 139 -8.37 8.65 -1.99
N TYR A 140 -7.11 8.33 -1.67
CA TYR A 140 -6.26 9.23 -0.87
C TYR A 140 -6.00 10.57 -1.56
N TRP A 141 -5.69 10.56 -2.86
CA TRP A 141 -5.46 11.78 -3.62
C TRP A 141 -6.69 12.68 -3.66
N SER A 142 -7.88 12.10 -3.87
CA SER A 142 -9.15 12.83 -3.93
C SER A 142 -9.53 13.46 -2.59
N ASN A 143 -9.05 12.89 -1.49
CA ASN A 143 -9.29 13.37 -0.13
C ASN A 143 -8.13 14.22 0.43
N LYS A 144 -7.14 14.60 -0.40
CA LYS A 144 -5.96 15.35 0.08
C LYS A 144 -6.34 16.60 0.87
N GLY A 145 -5.66 16.79 2.01
CA GLY A 145 -5.91 17.94 2.90
C GLY A 145 -7.02 17.73 3.91
N SER A 146 -7.75 16.61 3.85
CA SER A 146 -8.66 16.20 4.92
C SER A 146 -7.90 15.98 6.24
N LYS A 147 -8.54 16.36 7.34
CA LYS A 147 -8.01 16.13 8.70
C LYS A 147 -8.53 14.80 9.21
N LEU A 148 -7.73 14.14 10.04
CA LEU A 148 -8.18 12.98 10.81
C LEU A 148 -9.31 13.41 11.76
N ASP A 149 -10.50 12.83 11.58
CA ASP A 149 -11.70 13.12 12.36
C ASP A 149 -12.36 11.80 12.82
N PRO A 150 -11.87 11.17 13.90
CA PRO A 150 -12.34 9.85 14.30
C PRO A 150 -13.85 9.83 14.57
N GLY A 151 -14.56 8.87 13.97
CA GLY A 151 -16.00 8.65 14.19
C GLY A 151 -16.91 9.14 13.07
N ARG A 152 -16.37 9.51 11.90
CA ARG A 152 -17.15 9.76 10.69
C ARG A 152 -17.14 8.51 9.79
N HIS A 153 -18.17 8.34 8.96
CA HIS A 153 -18.29 7.21 8.03
C HIS A 153 -18.61 7.70 6.64
#